data_AF-A0A9P5PAZ3-F1
#
_entry.id   AF-A0A9P5PAZ3-F1
#
_cell.length_a   1.000
_cell.length_b   1.000
_cell.length_c   1.000
_cell.angle_alpha   90.00
_cell.angle_beta   90.00
_cell.angle_gamma   90.00
#
_symmetry.space_group_name_H-M   'P 1'
#
loop_
_entity.id
_entity.type
_entity.pdbx_description
1 polymer ?
#
loop_
_entity_poly.entity_id
_entity_poly.type
_entity_poly.pdbx_seq_one_letter_code
_entity_poly.pdbx_strand_id
1 'polypeptide(L)'
;MACHPLLTVYLQGTSDVNSQGGKYGNALQAAILVGSKDIVQLLLAHNADVNAQGGKYVTALLAAIRKENKDIVQLLLEHNADVNGKGVLHGNALREASQRRNKDTLQLLLEHNADVRAQDTDIIIIYLLL
;
A
#
# COMPACT_ATOMS: atom_id res chain seq x y z
N MET A 1 -7.99 26.75 2.88
CA MET A 1 -7.95 26.44 1.43
C MET A 1 -7.22 25.13 1.25
N ALA A 2 -7.94 24.01 1.35
CA ALA A 2 -7.36 22.69 1.13
C ALA A 2 -7.39 22.43 -0.39
N CYS A 3 -6.23 22.49 -1.05
CA CYS A 3 -6.10 21.97 -2.40
C CYS A 3 -6.39 20.47 -2.35
N HIS A 4 -7.60 20.10 -2.78
CA HIS A 4 -8.02 18.71 -2.89
C HIS A 4 -7.04 18.00 -3.86
N PRO A 5 -6.42 16.88 -3.46
CA PRO A 5 -5.48 16.15 -4.34
C PRO A 5 -6.09 15.77 -5.70
N LEU A 6 -7.42 15.69 -5.75
CA LEU A 6 -8.24 15.46 -6.95
C LEU A 6 -8.06 16.53 -8.03
N LEU A 7 -7.90 17.81 -7.66
CA LEU A 7 -7.84 18.90 -8.65
C LEU A 7 -6.50 18.92 -9.39
N THR A 8 -5.42 18.49 -8.74
CA THR A 8 -4.07 18.49 -9.32
C THR A 8 -3.88 17.36 -10.34
N VAL A 9 -4.57 16.22 -10.18
CA VAL A 9 -4.48 15.10 -11.14
C VAL A 9 -5.32 15.34 -12.39
N TYR A 10 -6.46 16.05 -12.28
CA TYR A 10 -7.40 16.24 -13.40
C TYR A 10 -7.18 17.51 -14.25
N LEU A 11 -6.59 18.59 -13.72
CA LEU A 11 -6.45 19.85 -14.47
C LEU A 11 -5.24 19.88 -15.44
N GLN A 12 -4.43 18.83 -15.49
CA GLN A 12 -3.43 18.67 -16.54
C GLN A 12 -3.87 17.52 -17.44
N GLY A 13 -4.52 17.82 -18.56
CA GLY A 13 -4.99 16.85 -19.56
C GLY A 13 -3.88 16.07 -20.30
N THR A 14 -2.77 15.80 -19.63
CA THR A 14 -1.58 15.07 -20.10
C THR A 14 -0.81 14.37 -18.97
N SER A 15 -1.18 14.54 -17.69
CA SER A 15 -0.42 13.96 -16.58
C SER A 15 -0.66 12.46 -16.46
N ASP A 16 0.39 11.69 -16.72
CA ASP A 16 0.42 10.24 -16.50
C ASP A 16 0.08 9.93 -15.03
N VAL A 17 -0.94 9.09 -14.81
CA VAL A 17 -1.38 8.65 -13.47
C VAL A 17 -0.22 7.98 -12.69
N ASN A 18 0.76 7.44 -13.41
CA ASN A 18 1.94 6.76 -12.87
C ASN A 18 3.15 7.68 -12.73
N SER A 19 2.98 8.98 -12.96
CA SER A 19 4.05 9.97 -12.77
C SER A 19 4.70 9.80 -11.39
N GLN A 20 6.00 9.52 -11.40
CA GLN A 20 6.78 9.38 -10.18
C GLN A 20 7.42 10.72 -9.81
N GLY A 21 7.35 11.08 -8.53
CA GLY A 21 7.97 12.30 -8.01
C GLY A 21 7.36 12.80 -6.71
N GLY A 22 7.96 13.88 -6.21
CA GLY A 22 7.55 14.53 -4.96
C GLY A 22 7.83 13.68 -3.71
N LYS A 23 7.38 14.20 -2.56
CA LYS A 23 7.63 13.61 -1.23
C LYS A 23 7.09 12.18 -1.07
N TYR A 24 6.05 11.83 -1.83
CA TYR A 24 5.28 10.60 -1.67
C TYR A 24 5.52 9.57 -2.77
N GLY A 25 6.36 9.88 -3.77
CA GLY A 25 6.72 8.94 -4.83
C GLY A 25 5.72 8.89 -5.96
N ASN A 26 4.42 8.74 -5.71
CA ASN A 26 3.38 8.74 -6.73
C ASN A 26 2.02 9.17 -6.17
N ALA A 27 1.05 9.40 -7.06
CA ALA A 27 -0.29 9.83 -6.71
C ALA A 27 -1.03 8.81 -5.82
N LEU A 28 -0.84 7.51 -6.07
CA LEU A 28 -1.47 6.43 -5.31
C LEU A 28 -1.03 6.43 -3.83
N GLN A 29 0.27 6.51 -3.57
CA GLN A 29 0.81 6.63 -2.21
C GLN A 29 0.38 7.93 -1.52
N ALA A 30 0.27 9.04 -2.26
CA ALA A 30 -0.23 10.30 -1.71
C ALA A 30 -1.70 10.20 -1.27
N ALA A 31 -2.56 9.55 -2.08
CA ALA A 31 -3.97 9.32 -1.76
C ALA A 31 -4.15 8.48 -0.49
N ILE A 32 -3.36 7.41 -0.35
CA ILE A 32 -3.35 6.54 0.83
C ILE A 32 -2.92 7.31 2.07
N LEU A 33 -1.95 8.21 1.95
CA LEU A 33 -1.47 9.02 3.07
C LEU A 33 -2.50 10.01 3.60
N VAL A 34 -3.33 10.56 2.69
CA VAL A 34 -4.48 11.41 3.01
C VAL A 34 -5.65 10.58 3.54
N GLY A 35 -5.64 9.26 3.32
CA GLY A 35 -6.66 8.32 3.80
C GLY A 35 -7.93 8.32 2.94
N SER A 36 -7.85 8.77 1.69
CA SER A 36 -9.02 8.89 0.82
C SER A 36 -9.20 7.66 -0.06
N LYS A 37 -10.08 6.75 0.39
CA LYS A 37 -10.44 5.53 -0.35
C LYS A 37 -10.99 5.84 -1.76
N ASP A 38 -11.83 6.86 -1.90
CA ASP A 38 -12.41 7.26 -3.19
C ASP A 38 -11.32 7.68 -4.20
N ILE A 39 -10.29 8.40 -3.74
CA ILE A 39 -9.16 8.79 -4.60
C ILE A 39 -8.35 7.55 -4.98
N VAL A 40 -8.12 6.62 -4.05
CA VAL A 40 -7.42 5.36 -4.34
C VAL A 40 -8.18 4.56 -5.40
N GLN A 41 -9.50 4.40 -5.24
CA GLN A 41 -10.36 3.73 -6.22
C GLN A 41 -10.32 4.41 -7.59
N LEU A 42 -10.41 5.74 -7.62
CA LEU A 42 -10.36 6.50 -8.85
C LEU A 42 -9.02 6.32 -9.59
N LEU A 43 -7.90 6.38 -8.87
CA LEU A 43 -6.57 6.19 -9.45
C LEU A 43 -6.40 4.76 -10.01
N LEU A 44 -6.81 3.74 -9.26
CA LEU A 44 -6.75 2.34 -9.71
C LEU A 44 -7.65 2.11 -10.94
N ALA A 45 -8.85 2.70 -10.96
CA ALA A 45 -9.75 2.65 -12.12
C ALA A 45 -9.17 3.33 -13.38
N HIS A 46 -8.20 4.24 -13.21
CA HIS A 46 -7.47 4.88 -14.29
C HIS A 46 -6.11 4.23 -14.56
N ASN A 47 -5.91 2.96 -14.18
CA ASN A 47 -4.69 2.19 -14.40
C ASN A 47 -3.45 2.73 -13.69
N ALA A 48 -3.61 3.30 -12.48
CA ALA A 48 -2.48 3.49 -11.59
C ALA A 48 -1.82 2.13 -11.30
N ASP A 49 -0.51 2.05 -11.47
CA ASP A 49 0.31 0.91 -11.13
C ASP A 49 0.29 0.75 -9.61
N VAL A 50 -0.48 -0.24 -9.15
CA VAL A 50 -0.63 -0.60 -7.74
C VAL A 50 0.71 -0.96 -7.08
N ASN A 51 1.68 -1.42 -7.88
CA ASN A 51 3.00 -1.87 -7.45
C ASN A 51 4.08 -0.81 -7.67
N ALA A 52 3.71 0.39 -8.14
CA ALA A 52 4.64 1.47 -8.39
C ALA A 52 5.49 1.75 -7.15
N GLN A 53 6.79 1.57 -7.31
CA GLN A 53 7.75 1.80 -6.26
C GLN A 53 8.11 3.27 -6.13
N GLY A 54 8.38 3.72 -4.90
CA GLY A 54 8.89 5.06 -4.63
C GLY A 54 8.41 5.62 -3.30
N GLY A 55 8.74 6.88 -3.06
CA GLY A 55 8.28 7.60 -1.88
C GLY A 55 8.76 7.01 -0.55
N LYS A 56 8.15 7.47 0.55
CA LYS A 56 8.52 7.06 1.91
C LYS A 56 8.22 5.59 2.22
N TYR A 57 7.23 5.00 1.57
CA TYR A 57 6.68 3.70 1.92
C TYR A 57 7.07 2.58 0.95
N VAL A 58 7.78 2.92 -0.13
CA VAL A 58 8.10 2.03 -1.26
C VAL A 58 6.88 1.66 -2.07
N THR A 59 5.88 1.01 -1.47
CA THR A 59 4.69 0.56 -2.19
C THR A 59 3.42 1.13 -1.56
N ALA A 60 2.34 1.15 -2.36
CA ALA A 60 1.01 1.49 -1.90
C ALA A 60 0.55 0.56 -0.76
N LEU A 61 0.80 -0.75 -0.88
CA LEU A 61 0.42 -1.74 0.13
C LEU A 61 1.09 -1.46 1.49
N LEU A 62 2.41 -1.19 1.49
CA LEU A 62 3.14 -0.83 2.71
C LEU A 62 2.66 0.50 3.32
N ALA A 63 2.28 1.47 2.48
CA ALA A 63 1.67 2.72 2.95
C ALA A 63 0.35 2.46 3.67
N ALA A 64 -0.53 1.63 3.10
CA ALA A 64 -1.84 1.30 3.66
C ALA A 64 -1.74 0.54 4.99
N ILE A 65 -0.84 -0.44 5.07
CA ILE A 65 -0.56 -1.19 6.31
C ILE A 65 -0.03 -0.26 7.39
N ARG A 66 0.87 0.67 7.02
CA ARG A 66 1.44 1.64 7.97
C ARG A 66 0.45 2.70 8.45
N LYS A 67 -0.63 2.88 7.70
CA LYS A 67 -1.79 3.70 8.06
C LYS A 67 -2.88 2.92 8.78
N GLU A 68 -2.71 1.61 8.94
CA GLU A 68 -3.67 0.72 9.58
C GLU A 68 -5.06 0.80 8.92
N ASN A 69 -5.09 1.09 7.62
CA ASN A 69 -6.34 1.23 6.85
C ASN A 69 -6.65 -0.07 6.11
N LYS A 70 -7.36 -0.98 6.79
CA LYS A 70 -7.73 -2.31 6.28
C LYS A 70 -8.48 -2.24 4.94
N ASP A 71 -9.41 -1.30 4.78
CA ASP A 71 -10.19 -1.13 3.56
C ASP A 71 -9.30 -0.84 2.35
N ILE A 72 -8.29 0.02 2.52
CA ILE A 72 -7.33 0.33 1.45
C ILE A 72 -6.41 -0.87 1.21
N VAL A 73 -5.99 -1.60 2.27
CA VAL A 73 -5.21 -2.84 2.09
C VAL A 73 -5.98 -3.84 1.22
N GLN A 74 -7.25 -4.08 1.55
CA GLN A 74 -8.12 -4.98 0.79
C GLN A 74 -8.28 -4.52 -0.66
N LEU A 75 -8.59 -3.24 -0.87
CA LEU A 75 -8.75 -2.67 -2.21
C LEU A 75 -7.49 -2.86 -3.07
N LEU A 76 -6.30 -2.65 -2.50
CA LEU A 76 -5.04 -2.80 -3.22
C LEU A 76 -4.77 -4.27 -3.58
N LEU A 77 -5.07 -5.20 -2.67
CA LEU A 77 -4.91 -6.63 -2.91
C LEU A 77 -5.89 -7.14 -3.97
N GLU A 78 -7.13 -6.67 -3.97
CA GLU A 78 -8.13 -6.92 -5.02
C GLU A 78 -7.67 -6.40 -6.40
N HIS A 79 -6.79 -5.39 -6.43
CA HIS A 79 -6.15 -4.87 -7.64
C HIS A 79 -4.78 -5.50 -7.92
N ASN A 80 -4.47 -6.66 -7.35
CA ASN A 80 -3.23 -7.42 -7.55
C ASN A 80 -1.96 -6.70 -7.05
N ALA A 81 -2.06 -5.98 -5.93
CA ALA A 81 -0.86 -5.55 -5.20
C ALA A 81 0.03 -6.74 -4.85
N ASP A 82 1.34 -6.60 -5.07
CA ASP A 82 2.33 -7.59 -4.70
C ASP A 82 2.43 -7.68 -3.18
N VAL A 83 1.74 -8.69 -2.65
CA VAL A 83 1.69 -9.02 -1.22
C VAL A 83 3.08 -9.32 -0.64
N ASN A 84 4.02 -9.77 -1.49
CA ASN A 84 5.38 -10.16 -1.12
C ASN A 84 6.42 -9.08 -1.49
N GLY A 85 5.96 -7.92 -1.97
CA GLY A 85 6.80 -6.81 -2.35
C GLY A 85 7.73 -6.37 -1.22
N LYS A 86 9.01 -6.17 -1.56
CA LYS A 86 10.06 -5.80 -0.60
C LYS A 86 10.09 -4.28 -0.38
N GLY A 87 10.03 -3.84 0.88
CA GLY A 87 10.28 -2.46 1.29
C GLY A 87 11.77 -2.15 1.55
N VAL A 88 12.07 -0.88 1.90
CA VAL A 88 13.47 -0.36 2.03
C VAL A 88 14.30 -1.13 3.06
N LEU A 89 13.69 -1.59 4.16
CA LEU A 89 14.40 -2.21 5.29
C LEU A 89 14.25 -3.74 5.32
N HIS A 90 14.10 -4.39 4.16
CA HIS A 90 13.76 -5.82 4.08
C HIS A 90 12.41 -6.14 4.77
N GLY A 91 11.54 -5.13 4.90
CA GLY A 91 10.18 -5.28 5.41
C GLY A 91 9.23 -5.57 4.27
N ASN A 92 8.62 -6.75 4.25
CA ASN A 92 7.47 -7.05 3.41
C ASN A 92 6.16 -6.68 4.14
N ALA A 93 5.04 -6.74 3.42
CA ALA A 93 3.72 -6.43 3.98
C ALA A 93 3.42 -7.22 5.25
N LEU A 94 3.73 -8.53 5.24
CA LEU A 94 3.49 -9.43 6.35
C LEU A 94 4.28 -9.02 7.61
N ARG A 95 5.56 -8.67 7.48
CA ARG A 95 6.41 -8.22 8.59
C ARG A 95 5.92 -6.92 9.20
N GLU A 96 5.54 -5.94 8.37
CA GLU A 96 5.01 -4.67 8.86
C GLU A 96 3.65 -4.86 9.58
N ALA A 97 2.78 -5.73 9.08
CA ALA A 97 1.53 -6.09 9.76
C ALA A 97 1.79 -6.82 11.10
N SER A 98 2.76 -7.74 11.15
CA SER A 98 3.18 -8.43 12.39
C SER A 98 3.72 -7.47 13.44
N GLN A 99 4.61 -6.54 13.06
CA GLN A 99 5.18 -5.55 13.97
C GLN A 99 4.10 -4.64 14.58
N ARG A 100 3.04 -4.37 13.82
CA ARG A 100 1.89 -3.58 14.26
C ARG A 100 0.85 -4.38 15.03
N ARG A 101 1.00 -5.71 15.14
CA ARG A 101 0.05 -6.62 15.78
C ARG A 101 -1.36 -6.55 15.16
N ASN A 102 -1.44 -6.26 13.85
CA ASN A 102 -2.71 -6.12 13.13
C ASN A 102 -3.16 -7.48 12.55
N LYS A 103 -3.93 -8.24 13.33
CA LYS A 103 -4.40 -9.58 12.97
C LYS A 103 -5.27 -9.62 11.72
N ASP A 104 -6.17 -8.64 11.58
CA ASP A 104 -7.05 -8.54 10.42
C ASP A 104 -6.27 -8.35 9.13
N THR A 105 -5.26 -7.49 9.16
CA THR A 105 -4.38 -7.27 8.00
C THR A 105 -3.52 -8.52 7.75
N LEU A 106 -3.02 -9.19 8.79
CA LEU A 106 -2.30 -10.46 8.63
C LEU A 106 -3.16 -11.51 7.94
N GLN A 107 -4.40 -11.72 8.40
CA GLN A 107 -5.32 -12.68 7.80
C GLN A 107 -5.57 -12.34 6.33
N LEU A 108 -5.86 -11.07 6.04
CA LEU A 108 -6.10 -10.61 4.68
C LEU A 108 -4.89 -10.81 3.75
N LEU A 109 -3.68 -10.57 4.24
CA LEU A 109 -2.44 -10.82 3.50
C LEU A 109 -2.24 -12.34 3.25
N LEU A 110 -2.55 -13.19 4.24
CA LEU A 110 -2.47 -14.65 4.09
C LEU A 110 -3.51 -15.18 3.09
N GLU A 111 -4.73 -14.65 3.10
CA GLU A 111 -5.77 -14.95 2.11
C GLU A 111 -5.33 -14.60 0.68
N HIS A 112 -4.44 -13.62 0.54
CA HIS A 112 -3.84 -13.22 -0.75
C HIS A 112 -2.46 -13.83 -1.00
N ASN A 113 -2.13 -14.96 -0.36
CA ASN A 113 -0.90 -15.74 -0.59
C ASN A 113 0.40 -15.04 -0.16
N ALA A 114 0.38 -14.28 0.94
CA ALA A 114 1.61 -13.78 1.57
C ALA A 114 2.55 -14.94 1.95
N ASP A 115 3.81 -14.84 1.54
CA ASP A 115 4.85 -15.81 1.87
C ASP A 115 5.34 -15.60 3.30
N VAL A 116 4.93 -16.53 4.17
CA VAL A 116 5.34 -16.60 5.58
C VAL A 116 6.84 -16.87 5.74
N ARG A 117 7.49 -17.49 4.74
CA ARG A 117 8.91 -17.90 4.79
C ARG A 117 9.85 -16.79 4.34
N ALA A 118 9.35 -15.77 3.66
CA ALA A 118 10.14 -14.61 3.23
C ALA A 118 10.63 -13.72 4.40
N GLN A 119 10.30 -14.07 5.64
CA GLN A 119 10.72 -13.38 6.86
C GLN A 119 12.02 -14.00 7.41
N ASP A 120 13.19 -13.51 6.96
CA ASP A 120 14.52 -14.01 7.34
C ASP A 120 14.99 -13.52 8.73
N THR A 121 14.09 -13.41 9.69
CA THR A 121 14.43 -13.02 11.07
C THR A 121 13.35 -13.56 11.98
N ASP A 122 13.75 -14.06 13.15
CA ASP A 122 12.94 -14.62 14.24
C ASP A 122 11.67 -13.80 14.57
N ILE A 123 10.67 -13.85 13.70
CA ILE A 123 9.29 -13.51 13.99
C ILE A 123 8.73 -14.76 14.63
N ILE A 124 9.02 -14.91 15.91
CA ILE A 124 8.30 -15.79 16.84
C ILE A 124 6.81 -15.35 16.95
N ILE A 125 6.22 -14.70 15.93
CA ILE A 125 4.91 -14.03 15.92
C ILE A 125 4.14 -14.28 14.60
N ILE A 126 4.40 -15.38 13.89
CA ILE A 126 3.26 -16.16 13.36
C ILE A 126 2.58 -16.91 14.53
N TYR A 127 3.29 -17.04 15.66
CA TYR A 127 3.26 -18.16 16.60
C TYR A 127 2.19 -18.20 17.70
N LEU A 128 1.05 -17.51 17.66
CA LEU A 128 0.02 -17.78 18.68
C LEU A 128 -1.45 -17.91 18.25
N LEU A 129 -1.92 -17.52 17.06
CA LEU A 129 -3.38 -17.49 16.79
C LEU A 129 -3.77 -17.74 15.31
N LEU A 130 -3.32 -18.85 14.73
CA LEU A 130 -4.29 -19.93 14.46
C LEU A 130 -4.31 -20.79 15.73
#